data_AF-A0A397W257-F1
#
_entry.id   AF-A0A397W257-F1
#
_cell.length_a   1.000
_cell.length_b   1.000
_cell.length_c   1.000
_cell.angle_alpha   90.00
_cell.angle_beta   90.00
_cell.angle_gamma   90.00
#
_symmetry.space_group_name_H-M   'P 1'
#
loop_
_entity.id
_entity.type
_entity.pdbx_description
1 polymer ?
#
loop_
_entity_poly.entity_id
_entity_poly.type
_entity_poly.pdbx_seq_one_letter_code
_entity_poly.pdbx_strand_id
1 'polypeptide(L)'
;MENSVIIKKSEDTPMTTLVVDKDDWKWPCFEEWYDDRYDKMERRVKIESININPFVVVYPRGGMPYVELSSPKLIEILGGILPNKKLFDEVDEDNPIHSVEARELFHVMEKLKDVISSITDLESVVNLKRLVRFLEQEFKQTIKAREIMITHKRVSYEMLWVFYTEKLEVWYRCELSGQHVGGVITSVAEKVRCGRKVFIITINVIKYDGVGFKRCQIVREIDQFNGDVNFSDLPVVPSKLSTADEFLKENINANGKQYFKLTQGNQYMNYEGPLLRVRNRCIEKIRADGRVMIDIQSFSTMNPDYPMGDAKPPNKCDIRMLKEKNNYLQQSELDQDDNYFLAPAVVYGFSFTLKEWGLFEVSKFSDIIFDSDALDHIVMPQYKKNMLEGLVSQYRDPAQTTNCNGLVNGLHLPEKSLDPIANKGNGCIFLCYGPPGTGKTLTAQSVAEYLKLPLWILTVRELGSTPESLERELVKVLDIAYTWKAVILLDEADIYLEKRDTIDLIRNTMVGIFLRLLEYYQGVIFLTTNRVISFDDAVCSRVNMFLHYPKLGQNERREIWSKFIKRASLPLKADDFADYDLNGREIRNILHAARLLAKNKGKELTAENVVDVIKIIQEFRQETSEMKKK
;
A
#
# COMPACT_ATOMS: atom_id res chain seq x y z
N MET A 1 22.68 11.85 78.98
CA MET A 1 23.09 10.63 79.69
C MET A 1 23.88 9.82 78.67
N GLU A 2 25.14 10.19 78.46
CA GLU A 2 26.31 9.64 79.18
C GLU A 2 26.39 8.11 79.05
N ASN A 3 27.38 7.66 78.30
CA ASN A 3 28.29 6.60 78.74
C ASN A 3 29.64 6.81 78.04
N SER A 4 30.51 7.49 78.80
CA SER A 4 31.96 7.62 78.67
C SER A 4 32.69 6.27 78.68
N VAL A 5 33.88 6.17 78.05
CA VAL A 5 35.14 5.70 78.68
C VAL A 5 36.36 6.20 77.88
N ILE A 6 37.36 6.62 78.64
CA ILE A 6 38.63 7.32 78.35
C ILE A 6 39.74 6.32 77.93
N ILE A 7 40.76 6.74 77.15
CA ILE A 7 42.22 6.59 77.44
C ILE A 7 43.11 7.17 76.30
N LYS A 8 43.92 8.17 76.72
CA LYS A 8 45.28 8.64 76.34
C LYS A 8 45.68 8.94 74.89
N LYS A 9 46.15 10.19 74.73
CA LYS A 9 47.03 10.73 73.68
C LYS A 9 48.29 9.89 73.47
N SER A 10 48.63 9.66 72.19
CA SER A 10 50.00 9.72 71.67
C SER A 10 50.00 10.57 70.40
N GLU A 11 51.11 11.26 70.20
CA GLU A 11 51.30 12.39 69.28
C GLU A 11 51.31 12.00 67.79
N ASP A 12 51.13 13.06 66.98
CA ASP A 12 51.43 13.21 65.55
C ASP A 12 50.34 12.97 64.49
N THR A 13 50.18 14.03 63.66
CA THR A 13 49.38 14.24 62.43
C THR A 13 47.85 14.42 62.53
N PRO A 14 47.29 15.61 62.19
CA PRO A 14 45.87 15.72 61.88
C PRO A 14 45.64 15.43 60.39
N MET A 15 45.13 14.23 60.08
CA MET A 15 44.23 14.06 58.94
C MET A 15 42.87 14.65 59.34
N THR A 16 42.50 15.79 58.77
CA THR A 16 41.15 16.31 58.93
C THR A 16 40.22 15.54 57.99
N THR A 17 39.53 14.54 58.54
CA THR A 17 38.35 13.93 57.91
C THR A 17 37.23 14.96 57.94
N LEU A 18 36.95 15.60 56.81
CA LEU A 18 35.75 16.43 56.65
C LEU A 18 34.54 15.50 56.49
N VAL A 19 33.77 15.40 57.58
CA VAL A 19 32.38 14.99 57.55
C VAL A 19 31.63 16.03 56.72
N VAL A 20 31.25 15.67 55.48
CA VAL A 20 30.39 16.52 54.66
C VAL A 20 28.95 16.33 55.14
N ASP A 21 28.40 17.41 55.67
CA ASP A 21 27.02 17.55 56.06
C ASP A 21 26.10 17.18 54.89
N LYS A 22 25.25 16.17 55.08
CA LYS A 22 24.18 15.79 54.16
C LYS A 22 22.99 16.70 54.46
N ASP A 23 22.53 17.43 53.45
CA ASP A 23 21.16 17.96 53.28
C ASP A 23 20.98 19.47 53.01
N ASP A 24 22.01 20.23 52.58
CA ASP A 24 21.75 21.60 52.11
C ASP A 24 22.69 22.15 51.00
N TRP A 25 23.09 21.30 50.05
CA TRP A 25 23.88 21.79 48.90
C TRP A 25 22.98 22.32 47.77
N LYS A 26 22.81 23.65 47.64
CA LYS A 26 22.36 24.34 46.40
C LYS A 26 23.52 24.42 45.41
N TRP A 27 23.31 24.06 44.13
CA TRP A 27 24.33 24.18 43.08
C TRP A 27 25.08 25.52 43.23
N PRO A 28 26.43 25.50 43.29
CA PRO A 28 27.20 26.61 43.81
C PRO A 28 26.90 27.89 43.02
N CYS A 29 26.81 28.99 43.75
CA CYS A 29 26.63 30.35 43.26
C CYS A 29 27.47 30.58 42.01
N PHE A 30 26.82 30.85 40.89
CA PHE A 30 27.51 31.26 39.67
C PHE A 30 28.18 32.63 39.87
N GLU A 31 29.37 32.82 39.31
CA GLU A 31 29.71 34.14 38.79
C GLU A 31 29.10 34.20 37.40
N GLU A 32 28.06 35.03 37.25
CA GLU A 32 27.50 35.37 35.96
C GLU A 32 28.50 36.29 35.26
N TRP A 33 29.11 35.79 34.20
CA TRP A 33 30.07 36.54 33.41
C TRP A 33 29.45 36.82 32.06
N TYR A 34 29.37 38.11 31.73
CA TYR A 34 28.87 38.56 30.43
C TYR A 34 30.07 38.81 29.54
N ASP A 35 30.23 38.02 28.47
CA ASP A 35 31.31 38.26 27.49
C ASP A 35 30.82 39.26 26.44
N ASP A 36 31.22 40.52 26.61
CA ASP A 36 30.92 41.64 25.71
C ASP A 36 31.37 41.38 24.25
N ARG A 37 32.34 40.49 24.01
CA ARG A 37 32.86 40.21 22.66
C ARG A 37 31.99 39.25 21.86
N TYR A 38 31.22 38.39 22.55
CA TYR A 38 30.41 37.34 21.93
C TYR A 38 28.92 37.43 22.26
N ASP A 39 28.50 38.42 23.06
CA ASP A 39 27.11 38.69 23.41
C ASP A 39 26.40 37.48 24.09
N LYS A 40 27.14 36.76 24.94
CA LYS A 40 26.71 35.52 25.62
C LYS A 40 26.85 35.63 27.14
N MET A 41 25.97 34.94 27.86
CA MET A 41 25.99 34.86 29.32
C MET A 41 26.58 33.51 29.73
N GLU A 42 27.73 33.54 30.40
CA GLU A 42 28.40 32.36 30.92
C GLU A 42 28.18 32.24 32.42
N ARG A 43 27.96 31.00 32.88
CA ARG A 43 27.73 30.69 34.28
C ARG A 43 28.83 29.73 34.74
N ARG A 44 29.85 30.29 35.39
CA ARG A 44 31.02 29.53 35.87
C ARG A 44 30.87 29.16 37.35
N VAL A 45 31.22 27.93 37.70
CA VAL A 45 31.24 27.45 39.08
C VAL A 45 32.44 28.05 39.82
N LYS A 46 32.21 28.67 40.99
CA LYS A 46 33.29 29.10 41.89
C LYS A 46 33.89 27.87 42.59
N ILE A 47 35.17 27.59 42.39
CA ILE A 47 35.85 26.40 42.95
C ILE A 47 36.83 26.85 44.05
N GLU A 48 36.56 26.48 45.30
CA GLU A 48 37.62 26.27 46.29
C GLU A 48 37.95 24.77 46.29
N SER A 49 39.19 24.49 45.89
CA SER A 49 39.93 23.22 45.94
C SER A 49 39.39 21.96 45.21
N ILE A 50 40.14 21.61 44.16
CA ILE A 50 40.26 20.32 43.42
C ILE A 50 39.53 20.22 42.07
N ASN A 51 40.33 20.49 41.03
CA ASN A 51 40.46 19.91 39.68
C ASN A 51 39.21 19.56 38.85
N ILE A 52 39.10 20.34 37.76
CA ILE A 52 38.41 20.14 36.47
C ILE A 52 36.89 19.99 36.60
N ASN A 53 36.18 21.10 36.32
CA ASN A 53 34.75 21.05 36.06
C ASN A 53 34.53 20.16 34.81
N PRO A 54 33.84 19.01 34.94
CA PRO A 54 33.75 18.04 33.84
C PRO A 54 32.94 18.56 32.64
N PHE A 55 32.14 19.61 32.84
CA PHE A 55 31.39 20.27 31.80
C PHE A 55 31.06 21.73 32.16
N VAL A 56 30.86 22.58 31.15
CA VAL A 56 30.39 23.97 31.28
C VAL A 56 28.97 24.04 30.72
N VAL A 57 28.10 24.81 31.36
CA VAL A 57 26.74 25.07 30.86
C VAL A 57 26.71 26.48 30.28
N VAL A 58 26.27 26.60 29.04
CA VAL A 58 26.21 27.88 28.35
C VAL A 58 24.77 28.20 27.98
N TYR A 59 24.37 29.45 28.21
CA TYR A 59 23.01 29.95 27.97
C TYR A 59 23.04 30.94 26.81
N PRO A 60 22.70 30.51 25.58
CA PRO A 60 22.62 31.42 24.44
C PRO A 60 21.43 32.38 24.56
N ARG A 61 21.56 33.60 24.05
CA ARG A 61 20.45 34.57 24.00
C ARG A 61 19.27 34.01 23.22
N GLY A 62 18.16 33.75 23.91
CA GLY A 62 16.92 33.27 23.31
C GLY A 62 16.95 31.80 22.85
N GLY A 63 17.94 31.01 23.30
CA GLY A 63 18.06 29.59 22.97
C GLY A 63 18.09 28.68 24.19
N MET A 64 18.02 27.37 23.95
CA MET A 64 18.14 26.35 25.00
C MET A 64 19.59 26.28 25.51
N PRO A 65 19.80 25.96 26.81
CA PRO A 65 21.14 25.76 27.33
C PRO A 65 21.82 24.57 26.66
N TYR A 66 23.13 24.69 26.47
CA TYR A 66 23.99 23.61 26.00
C TYR A 66 25.08 23.30 27.02
N VAL A 67 25.51 22.06 27.02
CA VAL A 67 26.51 21.51 27.94
C VAL A 67 27.77 21.19 27.13
N GLU A 68 28.81 21.98 27.35
CA GLU A 68 30.15 21.79 26.81
C GLU A 68 30.91 20.79 27.67
N LEU A 69 31.28 19.65 27.12
CA LEU A 69 31.92 18.56 27.85
C LEU A 69 33.44 18.71 27.77
N SER A 70 34.10 18.63 28.93
CA SER A 70 35.56 18.72 29.03
C SER A 70 36.21 17.41 29.49
N SER A 71 35.42 16.43 29.96
CA SER A 71 35.90 15.14 30.46
C SER A 71 35.81 14.04 29.38
N PRO A 72 36.95 13.43 28.95
CA PRO A 72 36.98 12.37 27.93
C PRO A 72 36.14 11.13 28.29
N LYS A 73 36.16 10.70 29.56
CA LYS A 73 35.35 9.57 30.04
C LYS A 73 33.86 9.87 29.94
N LEU A 74 33.45 11.10 30.24
CA LEU A 74 32.04 11.49 30.19
C LEU A 74 31.55 11.62 28.75
N ILE A 75 32.42 12.07 27.85
CA ILE A 75 32.19 12.06 26.39
C ILE A 75 31.97 10.63 25.89
N GLU A 76 32.82 9.68 26.26
CA GLU A 76 32.70 8.27 25.88
C GLU A 76 31.36 7.66 26.37
N ILE A 77 31.01 7.90 27.64
CA ILE A 77 29.75 7.40 28.22
C ILE A 77 28.54 8.01 27.50
N LEU A 78 28.54 9.33 27.28
CA LEU A 78 27.44 10.01 26.59
C LEU A 78 27.33 9.59 25.12
N GLY A 79 28.45 9.36 24.42
CA GLY A 79 28.48 8.82 23.06
C GLY A 79 27.88 7.43 22.94
N GLY A 80 27.90 6.62 24.01
CA GLY A 80 27.21 5.34 24.09
C GLY A 80 25.68 5.44 24.29
N ILE A 81 25.20 6.55 24.86
CA ILE A 81 23.80 6.71 25.30
C ILE A 81 22.98 7.58 24.34
N LEU A 82 23.59 8.66 23.85
CA LEU A 82 22.94 9.62 22.97
C LEU A 82 22.74 9.02 21.57
N PRO A 83 21.59 9.28 20.94
CA PRO A 83 21.28 8.70 19.63
C PRO A 83 22.12 9.30 18.49
N ASN A 84 22.54 10.57 18.61
CA ASN A 84 23.29 11.28 17.58
C ASN A 84 24.81 11.16 17.78
N LYS A 85 25.39 10.05 17.33
CA LYS A 85 26.83 9.77 17.46
C LYS A 85 27.76 10.75 16.73
N LYS A 86 27.25 11.46 15.71
CA LYS A 86 28.04 12.42 14.91
C LYS A 86 28.69 13.53 15.73
N LEU A 87 28.08 13.91 16.86
CA LEU A 87 28.62 14.89 17.82
C LEU A 87 29.96 14.47 18.46
N PHE A 88 30.33 13.20 18.35
CA PHE A 88 31.52 12.62 18.98
C PHE A 88 32.52 12.04 17.97
N ASP A 89 32.15 11.94 16.69
CA ASP A 89 32.96 11.30 15.64
C ASP A 89 33.76 12.30 14.77
N GLU A 90 33.36 13.58 14.69
CA GLU A 90 34.08 14.64 13.97
C GLU A 90 34.84 15.52 14.98
N VAL A 91 36.12 15.22 15.23
CA VAL A 91 37.02 16.13 15.94
C VAL A 91 37.39 17.23 14.96
N ASP A 92 36.76 18.39 15.08
CA ASP A 92 37.20 19.61 14.40
C ASP A 92 38.56 20.01 15.02
N GLU A 93 39.65 19.97 14.24
CA GLU A 93 41.00 20.31 14.73
C GLU A 93 41.07 21.74 15.32
N ASP A 94 40.11 22.59 14.94
CA ASP A 94 39.98 23.97 15.40
C ASP A 94 39.00 24.16 16.59
N ASN A 95 38.23 23.14 17.01
CA ASN A 95 37.24 23.27 18.09
C ASN A 95 37.05 21.98 18.92
N PRO A 96 37.87 21.74 19.97
CA PRO A 96 37.91 20.47 20.73
C PRO A 96 36.77 20.29 21.76
N ILE A 97 35.71 21.09 21.68
CA ILE A 97 34.64 21.13 22.70
C ILE A 97 33.41 20.38 22.19
N HIS A 98 33.13 19.21 22.76
CA HIS A 98 31.88 18.48 22.50
C HIS A 98 30.73 19.21 23.21
N SER A 99 29.85 19.87 22.46
CA SER A 99 28.71 20.61 23.00
C SER A 99 27.40 19.85 22.73
N VAL A 100 26.63 19.55 23.78
CA VAL A 100 25.34 18.83 23.66
C VAL A 100 24.23 19.72 24.19
N GLU A 101 23.12 19.82 23.47
CA GLU A 101 21.96 20.58 23.96
C GLU A 101 21.36 19.92 25.21
N ALA A 102 21.04 20.70 26.23
CA ALA A 102 20.52 20.18 27.50
C ALA A 102 19.20 19.40 27.33
N ARG A 103 18.39 19.72 26.29
CA ARG A 103 17.16 18.98 25.96
C ARG A 103 17.43 17.52 25.56
N GLU A 104 18.53 17.26 24.86
CA GLU A 104 18.89 15.90 24.45
C GLU A 104 19.28 15.07 25.68
N LEU A 105 20.05 15.69 26.59
CA LEU A 105 20.44 15.10 27.87
C LEU A 105 19.23 14.83 28.77
N PHE A 106 18.22 15.72 28.75
CA PHE A 106 16.97 15.51 29.47
C PHE A 106 16.25 14.22 29.03
N HIS A 107 16.21 13.92 27.73
CA HIS A 107 15.54 12.72 27.21
C HIS A 107 16.23 11.41 27.62
N VAL A 108 17.54 11.44 27.89
CA VAL A 108 18.31 10.27 28.33
C VAL A 108 18.56 10.26 29.84
N MET A 109 18.00 11.21 30.60
CA MET A 109 18.27 11.39 32.03
C MET A 109 18.05 10.12 32.87
N GLU A 110 17.00 9.34 32.60
CA GLU A 110 16.76 8.07 33.30
C GLU A 110 17.82 7.02 32.94
N LYS A 111 18.25 6.93 31.67
CA LYS A 111 19.38 6.05 31.29
C LYS A 111 20.69 6.49 31.95
N LEU A 112 20.90 7.79 32.13
CA LEU A 112 22.06 8.30 32.86
C LEU A 112 22.03 7.84 34.33
N LYS A 113 20.86 7.84 34.98
CA LYS A 113 20.68 7.30 36.34
C LYS A 113 20.95 5.79 36.40
N ASP A 114 20.47 5.03 35.42
CA ASP A 114 20.73 3.60 35.33
C ASP A 114 22.24 3.32 35.17
N VAL A 115 22.91 4.06 34.28
CA VAL A 115 24.35 3.91 34.02
C VAL A 115 25.19 4.24 35.26
N ILE A 116 24.81 5.26 36.04
CA ILE A 116 25.45 5.57 37.33
C ILE A 116 25.48 4.36 38.28
N SER A 117 24.46 3.49 38.24
CA SER A 117 24.42 2.29 39.09
C SER A 117 25.36 1.16 38.63
N SER A 118 25.77 1.18 37.36
CA SER A 118 26.60 0.14 36.72
C SER A 118 28.10 0.46 36.66
N ILE A 119 28.48 1.73 36.85
CA ILE A 119 29.87 2.17 36.74
C ILE A 119 30.62 1.98 38.06
N THR A 120 31.84 1.45 37.97
CA THR A 120 32.75 1.26 39.12
C THR A 120 33.75 2.41 39.30
N ASP A 121 34.02 3.18 38.25
CA ASP A 121 34.93 4.34 38.28
C ASP A 121 34.31 5.52 39.07
N LEU A 122 34.93 5.85 40.20
CA LEU A 122 34.42 6.87 41.13
C LEU A 122 34.32 8.27 40.49
N GLU A 123 35.29 8.62 39.63
CA GLU A 123 35.33 9.91 38.94
C GLU A 123 34.15 10.07 37.97
N SER A 124 33.90 9.07 37.14
CA SER A 124 32.76 9.04 36.20
C SER A 124 31.41 9.07 36.93
N VAL A 125 31.29 8.34 38.05
CA VAL A 125 30.08 8.36 38.89
C VAL A 125 29.81 9.75 39.46
N VAL A 126 30.84 10.44 39.98
CA VAL A 126 30.70 11.79 40.52
C VAL A 126 30.32 12.78 39.42
N ASN A 127 30.96 12.71 38.25
CA ASN A 127 30.71 13.62 37.14
C ASN A 127 29.31 13.43 36.54
N LEU A 128 28.84 12.19 36.36
CA LEU A 128 27.48 11.91 35.91
C LEU A 128 26.43 12.33 36.94
N LYS A 129 26.65 12.09 38.24
CA LYS A 129 25.73 12.57 39.29
C LYS A 129 25.60 14.09 39.30
N ARG A 130 26.71 14.81 39.06
CA ARG A 130 26.68 16.27 38.90
C ARG A 130 25.85 16.67 37.69
N LEU A 131 26.01 16.01 36.55
CA LEU A 131 25.23 16.28 35.33
C LEU A 131 23.74 16.01 35.53
N VAL A 132 23.36 14.85 36.09
CA VAL A 132 21.96 14.50 36.37
C VAL A 132 21.33 15.50 37.32
N ARG A 133 22.03 15.87 38.40
CA ARG A 133 21.53 16.85 39.38
C ARG A 133 21.31 18.24 38.75
N PHE A 134 22.20 18.66 37.84
CA PHE A 134 22.00 19.88 37.04
C PHE A 134 20.72 19.79 36.21
N LEU A 135 20.53 18.70 35.44
CA LEU A 135 19.34 18.51 34.61
C LEU A 135 18.05 18.49 35.44
N GLU A 136 18.04 17.85 36.60
CA GLU A 136 16.89 17.83 37.50
C GLU A 136 16.52 19.22 38.03
N GLN A 137 17.51 20.08 38.27
CA GLN A 137 17.29 21.45 38.72
C GLN A 137 16.82 22.35 37.58
N GLU A 138 17.50 22.29 36.43
CA GLU A 138 17.19 23.08 35.24
C GLU A 138 15.77 22.77 34.73
N PHE A 139 15.42 21.48 34.63
CA PHE A 139 14.13 21.04 34.11
C PHE A 139 13.08 20.76 35.20
N LYS A 140 13.27 21.25 36.43
CA LYS A 140 12.35 20.99 37.55
C LYS A 140 10.90 21.37 37.24
N GLN A 141 10.69 22.52 36.60
CA GLN A 141 9.34 22.97 36.20
C GLN A 141 8.79 22.11 35.07
N THR A 142 9.63 21.78 34.08
CA THR A 142 9.31 20.91 32.95
C THR A 142 8.88 19.51 33.39
N ILE A 143 9.57 18.92 34.37
CA ILE A 143 9.23 17.60 34.94
C ILE A 143 7.84 17.64 35.59
N LYS A 144 7.56 18.66 36.42
CA LYS A 144 6.23 18.82 37.05
C LYS A 144 5.13 19.02 36.00
N ALA A 145 5.37 19.86 34.99
CA ALA A 145 4.43 20.09 33.91
C ALA A 145 4.15 18.80 33.13
N ARG A 146 5.20 18.02 32.83
CA ARG A 146 5.10 16.71 32.17
C ARG A 146 4.19 15.75 32.94
N GLU A 147 4.37 15.61 34.25
CA GLU A 147 3.55 14.72 35.09
C GLU A 147 2.06 15.11 35.07
N ILE A 148 1.78 16.40 35.18
CA ILE A 148 0.40 16.94 35.11
C ILE A 148 -0.20 16.65 33.73
N MET A 149 0.56 16.89 32.66
CA MET A 149 0.13 16.70 31.27
C MET A 149 -0.18 15.22 30.95
N ILE A 150 0.65 14.29 31.43
CA ILE A 150 0.38 12.85 31.31
C ILE A 150 -0.93 12.49 32.03
N THR A 151 -1.10 12.98 33.26
CA THR A 151 -2.29 12.70 34.08
C THR A 151 -3.58 13.17 33.42
N HIS A 152 -3.56 14.37 32.82
CA HIS A 152 -4.73 14.94 32.16
C HIS A 152 -4.86 14.56 30.68
N LYS A 153 -3.88 13.83 30.12
CA LYS A 153 -3.77 13.50 28.68
C LYS A 153 -3.83 14.72 27.78
N ARG A 154 -3.20 15.82 28.19
CA ARG A 154 -3.12 17.07 27.42
C ARG A 154 -1.69 17.55 27.27
N VAL A 155 -1.43 18.39 26.28
CA VAL A 155 -0.11 18.97 26.03
C VAL A 155 -0.23 20.40 25.49
N SER A 156 0.67 21.27 25.93
CA SER A 156 0.87 22.61 25.37
C SER A 156 1.90 22.56 24.23
N TYR A 157 1.81 23.47 23.26
CA TYR A 157 2.76 23.51 22.13
C TYR A 157 4.24 23.55 22.56
N GLU A 158 4.59 24.38 23.56
CA GLU A 158 5.97 24.52 24.06
C GLU A 158 6.50 23.25 24.76
N MET A 159 5.63 22.29 25.06
CA MET A 159 5.99 21.01 25.70
C MET A 159 6.06 19.85 24.70
N LEU A 160 5.79 20.06 23.41
CA LEU A 160 5.84 18.98 22.40
C LEU A 160 7.20 18.27 22.37
N TRP A 161 8.30 19.02 22.44
CA TRP A 161 9.65 18.44 22.45
C TRP A 161 9.86 17.43 23.59
N VAL A 162 9.20 17.62 24.75
CA VAL A 162 9.29 16.71 25.91
C VAL A 162 8.69 15.34 25.61
N PHE A 163 7.63 15.31 24.82
CA PHE A 163 6.85 14.09 24.56
C PHE A 163 7.22 13.38 23.26
N TYR A 164 7.75 14.10 22.27
CA TYR A 164 8.06 13.57 20.94
C TYR A 164 9.57 13.32 20.82
N THR A 165 10.01 12.16 21.33
CA THR A 165 11.40 11.73 21.30
C THR A 165 11.68 10.78 20.13
N GLU A 166 12.95 10.63 19.77
CA GLU A 166 13.36 9.59 18.83
C GLU A 166 12.95 8.19 19.31
N LYS A 167 12.72 7.28 18.36
CA LYS A 167 12.28 5.89 18.58
C LYS A 167 10.90 5.76 19.24
N LEU A 168 10.15 6.85 19.37
CA LEU A 168 8.77 6.81 19.83
C LEU A 168 7.84 6.35 18.71
N GLU A 169 6.99 5.38 19.03
CA GLU A 169 5.88 4.97 18.18
C GLU A 169 4.78 6.04 18.17
N VAL A 170 4.28 6.34 16.97
CA VAL A 170 3.23 7.34 16.76
C VAL A 170 2.16 6.85 15.80
N TRP A 171 0.94 7.33 16.02
CA TRP A 171 -0.20 7.14 15.12
C TRP A 171 -0.50 8.44 14.40
N TYR A 172 -0.78 8.37 13.10
CA TYR A 172 -1.20 9.53 12.30
C TYR A 172 -2.20 9.09 11.24
N ARG A 173 -2.87 10.04 10.59
CA ARG A 173 -3.80 9.73 9.49
C ARG A 173 -3.09 9.77 8.15
N CYS A 174 -3.31 8.76 7.32
CA CYS A 174 -2.91 8.76 5.93
C CYS A 174 -3.67 9.88 5.20
N GLU A 175 -2.96 10.79 4.54
CA GLU A 175 -3.57 11.90 3.79
C GLU A 175 -4.47 11.43 2.64
N LEU A 176 -4.16 10.26 2.05
CA LEU A 176 -4.88 9.70 0.92
C LEU A 176 -6.17 9.00 1.34
N SER A 177 -6.07 8.03 2.25
CA SER A 177 -7.22 7.19 2.66
C SER A 177 -7.98 7.76 3.86
N GLY A 178 -7.33 8.55 4.71
CA GLY A 178 -7.85 8.98 6.02
C GLY A 178 -7.72 7.91 7.12
N GLN A 179 -7.18 6.74 6.82
CA GLN A 179 -6.99 5.65 7.78
C GLN A 179 -5.83 5.96 8.74
N HIS A 180 -5.90 5.42 9.95
CA HIS A 180 -4.79 5.50 10.90
C HIS A 180 -3.65 4.59 10.46
N VAL A 181 -2.44 5.09 10.56
CA VAL A 181 -1.19 4.42 10.21
C VAL A 181 -0.20 4.66 11.33
N GLY A 182 0.73 3.73 11.50
CA GLY A 182 1.81 3.85 12.45
C GLY A 182 3.14 4.28 11.85
N GLY A 183 4.06 4.60 12.75
CA GLY A 183 5.41 5.00 12.39
C GLY A 183 6.26 5.20 13.63
N VAL A 184 7.56 5.35 13.42
CA VAL A 184 8.52 5.60 14.50
C VAL A 184 9.23 6.92 14.25
N ILE A 185 9.25 7.81 15.24
CA ILE A 185 9.95 9.09 15.12
C ILE A 185 11.44 8.85 14.93
N THR A 186 12.01 9.46 13.89
CA THR A 186 13.45 9.48 13.64
C THR A 186 14.09 10.78 14.12
N SER A 187 13.41 11.91 13.92
CA SER A 187 13.88 13.21 14.39
C SER A 187 12.72 14.19 14.53
N VAL A 188 12.93 15.21 15.36
CA VAL A 188 12.00 16.33 15.53
C VAL A 188 12.75 17.64 15.38
N ALA A 189 12.08 18.65 14.83
CA ALA A 189 12.64 19.98 14.68
C ALA A 189 11.53 21.03 14.81
N GLU A 190 11.87 22.20 15.35
CA GLU A 190 10.98 23.37 15.31
C GLU A 190 11.48 24.34 14.24
N LYS A 191 10.56 24.87 13.43
CA LYS A 191 10.86 25.93 12.47
C LYS A 191 9.81 27.04 12.57
N VAL A 192 10.21 28.26 12.23
CA VAL A 192 9.28 29.39 12.11
C VAL A 192 8.93 29.58 10.63
N ARG A 193 7.64 29.51 10.29
CA ARG A 193 7.13 29.81 8.94
C ARG A 193 6.11 30.95 9.04
N CYS A 194 6.34 32.03 8.31
CA CYS A 194 5.46 33.20 8.28
C CYS A 194 5.09 33.73 9.69
N GLY A 195 6.05 33.73 10.62
CA GLY A 195 5.85 34.21 11.99
C GLY A 195 5.13 33.23 12.94
N ARG A 196 4.78 32.02 12.48
CA ARG A 196 4.22 30.95 13.33
C ARG A 196 5.24 29.83 13.51
N LYS A 197 5.33 29.30 14.73
CA LYS A 197 6.12 28.10 15.00
C LYS A 197 5.42 26.87 14.40
N VAL A 198 6.20 25.95 13.85
CA VAL A 198 5.74 24.67 13.32
C VAL A 198 6.66 23.58 13.85
N PHE A 199 6.06 22.57 14.47
CA PHE A 199 6.77 21.41 14.99
C PHE A 199 6.78 20.31 13.93
N ILE A 200 7.96 20.01 13.40
CA ILE A 200 8.20 19.07 12.31
C ILE A 200 8.64 17.74 12.89
N ILE A 201 7.95 16.67 12.52
CA ILE A 201 8.20 15.31 12.98
C ILE A 201 8.55 14.47 11.75
N THR A 202 9.77 13.92 11.74
CA THR A 202 10.21 12.96 10.73
C THR A 202 9.93 11.56 11.22
N ILE A 203 9.13 10.81 10.47
CA ILE A 203 8.63 9.49 10.85
C ILE A 203 9.17 8.45 9.88
N ASN A 204 9.74 7.38 10.41
CA ASN A 204 10.17 6.21 9.66
C ASN A 204 8.97 5.29 9.38
N VAL A 205 8.86 4.85 8.13
CA VAL A 205 7.84 3.93 7.61
C VAL A 205 8.49 2.91 6.67
N ILE A 206 7.80 1.82 6.33
CA ILE A 206 8.30 0.80 5.41
C ILE A 206 7.49 0.85 4.11
N LYS A 207 8.12 1.16 2.99
CA LYS A 207 7.47 1.18 1.67
C LYS A 207 8.05 0.10 0.76
N TYR A 208 7.23 -0.33 -0.19
CA TYR A 208 7.63 -1.22 -1.27
C TYR A 208 7.74 -0.42 -2.55
N ASP A 209 8.83 -0.60 -3.30
CA ASP A 209 9.08 0.13 -4.55
C ASP A 209 9.00 -0.76 -5.80
N GLY A 210 8.45 -1.96 -5.69
CA GLY A 210 8.42 -2.92 -6.80
C GLY A 210 9.63 -3.83 -6.86
N VAL A 211 10.70 -3.56 -6.10
CA VAL A 211 11.87 -4.46 -6.02
C VAL A 211 11.97 -5.07 -4.62
N GLY A 212 11.82 -4.24 -3.59
CA GLY A 212 11.91 -4.70 -2.21
C GLY A 212 11.31 -3.70 -1.22
N PHE A 213 11.22 -4.13 0.04
CA PHE A 213 10.80 -3.25 1.13
C PHE A 213 12.00 -2.46 1.63
N LYS A 214 11.82 -1.16 1.87
CA LYS A 214 12.86 -0.30 2.41
C LYS A 214 12.29 0.67 3.44
N ARG A 215 13.15 1.12 4.34
CA ARG A 215 12.82 2.17 5.31
C ARG A 215 12.82 3.52 4.61
N CYS A 216 11.75 4.27 4.78
CA CYS A 216 11.55 5.59 4.19
C CYS A 216 11.15 6.58 5.28
N GLN A 217 11.42 7.86 5.04
CA GLN A 217 11.01 8.92 5.94
C GLN A 217 9.84 9.70 5.34
N ILE A 218 8.85 9.98 6.17
CA ILE A 218 7.78 10.92 5.87
C ILE A 218 7.83 12.05 6.88
N VAL A 219 7.30 13.20 6.51
CA VAL A 219 7.26 14.38 7.37
C VAL A 219 5.81 14.68 7.75
N ARG A 220 5.61 14.99 9.03
CA ARG A 220 4.35 15.50 9.57
C ARG A 220 4.62 16.78 10.33
N GLU A 221 3.61 17.64 10.37
CA GLU A 221 3.73 18.96 10.96
C GLU A 221 2.60 19.15 11.97
N ILE A 222 2.91 19.80 13.09
CA ILE A 222 1.95 20.30 14.07
C ILE A 222 2.11 21.82 14.11
N ASP A 223 1.08 22.52 13.65
CA ASP A 223 1.04 23.98 13.70
C ASP A 223 0.93 24.48 15.15
N GLN A 224 1.49 25.67 15.41
CA GLN A 224 1.35 26.32 16.72
C GLN A 224 -0.12 26.48 17.13
N PHE A 225 -0.42 26.05 18.35
CA PHE A 225 -1.73 26.17 18.97
C PHE A 225 -1.64 26.82 20.35
N ASN A 226 -2.75 27.37 20.82
CA ASN A 226 -2.83 28.07 22.10
C ASN A 226 -3.46 27.19 23.18
N GLY A 227 -2.89 27.24 24.38
CA GLY A 227 -3.34 26.45 25.53
C GLY A 227 -3.02 24.96 25.40
N ASP A 228 -3.64 24.17 26.26
CA ASP A 228 -3.44 22.73 26.29
C ASP A 228 -4.47 22.03 25.40
N VAL A 229 -4.03 21.11 24.54
CA VAL A 229 -4.89 20.27 23.68
C VAL A 229 -4.78 18.80 24.08
N ASN A 230 -5.78 17.98 23.77
CA ASN A 230 -5.69 16.54 24.02
C ASN A 230 -4.67 15.91 23.07
N PHE A 231 -3.87 14.94 23.55
CA PHE A 231 -2.96 14.20 22.67
C PHE A 231 -3.67 13.54 21.48
N SER A 232 -4.89 13.04 21.68
CA SER A 232 -5.68 12.37 20.64
C SER A 232 -6.18 13.32 19.54
N ASP A 233 -6.17 14.63 19.77
CA ASP A 233 -6.60 15.64 18.78
C ASP A 233 -5.43 16.10 17.88
N LEU A 234 -4.19 15.70 18.20
CA LEU A 234 -3.01 16.09 17.43
C LEU A 234 -2.91 15.31 16.10
N PRO A 235 -2.37 15.92 15.03
CA PRO A 235 -2.15 15.25 13.75
C PRO A 235 -1.25 14.00 13.83
N VAL A 236 -0.33 13.99 14.80
CA VAL A 236 0.56 12.88 15.12
C VAL A 236 0.41 12.59 16.60
N VAL A 237 -0.10 11.42 16.96
CA VAL A 237 -0.43 11.05 18.34
C VAL A 237 0.63 10.09 18.88
N PRO A 238 1.28 10.36 20.02
CA PRO A 238 2.17 9.41 20.68
C PRO A 238 1.42 8.14 21.07
N SER A 239 1.92 6.96 20.67
CA SER A 239 1.17 5.70 20.84
C SER A 239 0.81 5.42 22.30
N LYS A 240 1.76 5.67 23.22
CA LYS A 240 1.62 5.45 24.67
C LYS A 240 0.68 6.43 25.37
N LEU A 241 0.41 7.59 24.78
CA LEU A 241 -0.41 8.66 25.38
C LEU A 241 -1.76 8.82 24.67
N SER A 242 -1.96 8.06 23.60
CA SER A 242 -3.22 7.99 22.90
C SER A 242 -4.28 7.35 23.80
N THR A 243 -5.52 7.80 23.68
CA THR A 243 -6.69 7.04 24.14
C THR A 243 -7.03 5.89 23.19
N ALA A 244 -6.22 5.69 22.12
CA ALA A 244 -6.35 4.58 21.21
C ALA A 244 -6.36 3.26 21.98
N ASP A 245 -7.48 2.55 21.85
CA ASP A 245 -7.67 1.22 22.41
C ASP A 245 -6.75 0.21 21.69
N GLU A 246 -6.50 -0.93 22.33
CA GLU A 246 -5.76 -2.05 21.74
C GLU A 246 -6.28 -2.39 20.34
N PHE A 247 -7.60 -2.23 20.14
CA PHE A 247 -8.28 -2.37 18.85
C PHE A 247 -7.67 -1.53 17.71
N LEU A 248 -7.26 -0.28 17.96
CA LEU A 248 -6.64 0.54 16.90
C LEU A 248 -5.30 -0.04 16.47
N LYS A 249 -4.49 -0.47 17.44
CA LYS A 249 -3.18 -1.08 17.20
C LYS A 249 -3.34 -2.39 16.43
N GLU A 250 -4.31 -3.23 16.82
CA GLU A 250 -4.66 -4.45 16.10
C GLU A 250 -5.06 -4.17 14.65
N ASN A 251 -5.91 -3.17 14.41
CA ASN A 251 -6.35 -2.81 13.06
C ASN A 251 -5.18 -2.29 12.19
N ILE A 252 -4.33 -1.41 12.75
CA ILE A 252 -3.13 -0.92 12.06
C ILE A 252 -2.20 -2.09 11.69
N ASN A 253 -1.99 -3.04 12.61
CA ASN A 253 -1.18 -4.22 12.35
C ASN A 253 -1.83 -5.16 11.31
N ALA A 254 -3.15 -5.37 11.37
CA ALA A 254 -3.87 -6.18 10.40
C ALA A 254 -3.77 -5.60 8.98
N ASN A 255 -3.95 -4.28 8.85
CA ASN A 255 -3.75 -3.57 7.60
C ASN A 255 -2.29 -3.68 7.14
N GLY A 256 -1.34 -3.60 8.06
CA GLY A 256 0.07 -3.82 7.77
C GLY A 256 0.34 -5.19 7.17
N LYS A 257 -0.09 -6.26 7.86
CA LYS A 257 0.02 -7.64 7.36
C LYS A 257 -0.57 -7.79 5.96
N GLN A 258 -1.75 -7.19 5.74
CA GLN A 258 -2.39 -7.19 4.43
C GLN A 258 -1.56 -6.42 3.39
N TYR A 259 -0.98 -5.26 3.72
CA TYR A 259 -0.11 -4.51 2.80
C TYR A 259 1.10 -5.36 2.34
N PHE A 260 1.77 -6.05 3.27
CA PHE A 260 2.89 -6.93 2.91
C PHE A 260 2.45 -8.11 2.03
N LYS A 261 1.29 -8.73 2.30
CA LYS A 261 0.70 -9.77 1.43
C LYS A 261 0.41 -9.23 0.03
N LEU A 262 -0.24 -8.07 -0.06
CA LEU A 262 -0.70 -7.49 -1.32
C LEU A 262 0.44 -6.98 -2.21
N THR A 263 1.59 -6.64 -1.64
CA THR A 263 2.74 -6.10 -2.38
C THR A 263 3.75 -7.18 -2.81
N GLN A 264 3.55 -8.44 -2.39
CA GLN A 264 4.33 -9.58 -2.85
C GLN A 264 3.90 -10.00 -4.26
N GLY A 265 4.58 -9.46 -5.28
CA GLY A 265 4.28 -9.76 -6.68
C GLY A 265 2.93 -9.22 -7.13
N ASN A 266 2.43 -9.73 -8.25
CA ASN A 266 1.19 -9.28 -8.85
C ASN A 266 0.01 -10.03 -8.20
N GLN A 267 -0.85 -9.29 -7.51
CA GLN A 267 -1.98 -9.88 -6.76
C GLN A 267 -3.31 -9.51 -7.41
N TYR A 268 -4.08 -10.53 -7.81
CA TYR A 268 -5.41 -10.36 -8.38
C TYR A 268 -6.47 -10.56 -7.30
N MET A 269 -7.16 -9.48 -6.92
CA MET A 269 -7.99 -9.44 -5.72
C MET A 269 -9.38 -8.86 -6.01
N ASN A 270 -10.33 -9.16 -5.11
CA ASN A 270 -11.60 -8.46 -5.06
C ASN A 270 -11.45 -7.20 -4.19
N TYR A 271 -12.12 -6.12 -4.57
CA TYR A 271 -12.03 -4.83 -3.90
C TYR A 271 -13.41 -4.18 -3.78
N GLU A 272 -13.71 -3.63 -2.61
CA GLU A 272 -14.94 -2.88 -2.35
C GLU A 272 -14.60 -1.53 -1.71
N GLY A 273 -14.54 -0.48 -2.53
CA GLY A 273 -14.00 0.80 -2.11
C GLY A 273 -13.75 1.80 -3.22
N PRO A 274 -13.18 2.98 -2.86
CA PRO A 274 -12.79 3.98 -3.83
C PRO A 274 -11.40 3.67 -4.41
N LEU A 275 -11.22 3.95 -5.70
CA LEU A 275 -9.92 4.25 -6.30
C LEU A 275 -9.56 5.70 -5.93
N LEU A 276 -8.35 5.88 -5.43
CA LEU A 276 -7.78 7.17 -5.04
C LEU A 276 -6.80 7.63 -6.12
N ARG A 277 -6.98 8.85 -6.63
CA ARG A 277 -6.10 9.46 -7.64
C ARG A 277 -5.62 10.82 -7.17
N VAL A 278 -4.32 11.08 -7.28
CA VAL A 278 -3.74 12.38 -6.99
C VAL A 278 -3.65 13.17 -8.29
N ARG A 279 -4.36 14.30 -8.39
CA ARG A 279 -4.34 15.19 -9.55
C ARG A 279 -4.29 16.64 -9.09
N ASN A 280 -3.32 17.42 -9.57
CA ASN A 280 -3.16 18.84 -9.21
C ASN A 280 -3.17 19.10 -7.69
N ARG A 281 -2.53 18.21 -6.91
CA ARG A 281 -2.51 18.23 -5.42
C ARG A 281 -3.87 17.99 -4.74
N CYS A 282 -4.90 17.61 -5.48
CA CYS A 282 -6.18 17.16 -4.96
C CYS A 282 -6.29 15.63 -5.03
N ILE A 283 -7.02 15.06 -4.07
CA ILE A 283 -7.32 13.63 -4.03
C ILE A 283 -8.73 13.43 -4.57
N GLU A 284 -8.83 12.71 -5.68
CA GLU A 284 -10.08 12.28 -6.28
C GLU A 284 -10.42 10.86 -5.80
N LYS A 285 -11.67 10.65 -5.40
CA LYS A 285 -12.18 9.35 -4.94
C LYS A 285 -13.29 8.88 -5.89
N ILE A 286 -13.07 7.76 -6.55
CA ILE A 286 -14.02 7.18 -7.54
C ILE A 286 -14.39 5.79 -7.08
N ARG A 287 -15.68 5.44 -7.04
CA ARG A 287 -16.13 4.09 -6.68
C ARG A 287 -15.55 3.06 -7.66
N ALA A 288 -14.84 2.05 -7.14
CA ALA A 288 -14.05 1.12 -7.94
C ALA A 288 -14.30 -0.35 -7.58
N ASP A 289 -15.49 -0.66 -7.07
CA ASP A 289 -15.88 -2.01 -6.66
C ASP A 289 -15.69 -3.02 -7.80
N GLY A 290 -15.13 -4.18 -7.44
CA GLY A 290 -14.92 -5.29 -8.36
C GLY A 290 -13.49 -5.81 -8.32
N ARG A 291 -13.01 -6.28 -9.48
CA ARG A 291 -11.72 -6.95 -9.61
C ARG A 291 -10.60 -5.92 -9.80
N VAL A 292 -9.50 -6.09 -9.07
CA VAL A 292 -8.33 -5.20 -9.10
C VAL A 292 -7.06 -6.03 -9.22
N MET A 293 -6.12 -5.57 -10.05
CA MET A 293 -4.75 -6.08 -10.07
C MET A 293 -3.85 -5.11 -9.31
N ILE A 294 -3.07 -5.63 -8.36
CA ILE A 294 -2.07 -4.86 -7.62
C ILE A 294 -0.73 -5.09 -8.32
N ASP A 295 -0.19 -4.03 -8.90
CA ASP A 295 1.06 -4.05 -9.66
C ASP A 295 1.66 -2.66 -9.73
N ILE A 296 2.68 -2.43 -8.90
CA ILE A 296 3.38 -1.15 -8.81
C ILE A 296 4.33 -0.90 -9.99
N GLN A 297 4.87 -1.96 -10.60
CA GLN A 297 5.82 -1.84 -11.70
C GLN A 297 5.10 -1.43 -12.99
N SER A 298 4.01 -2.11 -13.32
CA SER A 298 3.17 -1.73 -14.46
C SER A 298 2.48 -0.39 -14.20
N PHE A 299 2.09 -0.07 -12.96
CA PHE A 299 1.58 1.26 -12.62
C PHE A 299 2.60 2.35 -12.98
N SER A 300 3.86 2.22 -12.55
CA SER A 300 4.91 3.21 -12.82
C SER A 300 5.25 3.30 -14.31
N THR A 301 5.20 2.18 -15.03
CA THR A 301 5.48 2.15 -16.47
C THR A 301 4.37 2.85 -17.26
N MET A 302 3.12 2.66 -16.85
CA MET A 302 1.96 3.27 -17.50
C MET A 302 1.74 4.73 -17.10
N ASN A 303 2.25 5.14 -15.94
CA ASN A 303 2.09 6.47 -15.39
C ASN A 303 3.45 7.05 -14.93
N PRO A 304 4.39 7.30 -15.86
CA PRO A 304 5.77 7.69 -15.53
C PRO A 304 5.86 9.03 -14.77
N ASP A 305 4.89 9.92 -14.99
CA ASP A 305 4.80 11.26 -14.37
C ASP A 305 4.04 11.25 -13.04
N TYR A 306 3.54 10.10 -12.58
CA TYR A 306 2.79 10.02 -11.32
C TYR A 306 3.72 10.24 -10.11
N PRO A 307 3.33 11.06 -9.11
CA PRO A 307 4.18 11.40 -7.97
C PRO A 307 4.22 10.25 -6.94
N MET A 308 5.02 9.22 -7.20
CA MET A 308 5.12 8.03 -6.34
C MET A 308 6.08 8.18 -5.14
N GLY A 309 6.90 9.23 -5.12
CA GLY A 309 7.92 9.43 -4.07
C GLY A 309 8.85 8.22 -3.93
N ASP A 310 9.10 7.77 -2.70
CA ASP A 310 9.98 6.61 -2.44
C ASP A 310 9.46 5.28 -2.98
N ALA A 311 8.16 5.20 -3.31
CA ALA A 311 7.56 4.01 -3.88
C ALA A 311 7.82 3.88 -5.39
N LYS A 312 8.45 4.89 -6.03
CA LYS A 312 8.83 4.81 -7.44
C LYS A 312 9.85 3.68 -7.63
N PRO A 313 9.60 2.72 -8.54
CA PRO A 313 10.58 1.70 -8.86
C PRO A 313 11.91 2.29 -9.34
N PRO A 314 13.04 1.78 -8.85
CA PRO A 314 14.35 2.23 -9.31
C PRO A 314 14.60 1.79 -10.76
N ASN A 315 15.53 2.46 -11.44
CA ASN A 315 15.95 2.05 -12.77
C ASN A 315 16.62 0.67 -12.72
N LYS A 316 16.47 -0.13 -13.78
CA LYS A 316 17.04 -1.49 -13.85
C LYS A 316 18.54 -1.55 -13.58
N CYS A 317 19.31 -0.55 -14.00
CA CYS A 317 20.75 -0.46 -13.76
C CYS A 317 21.12 -0.28 -12.28
N ASP A 318 20.25 0.32 -11.48
CA ASP A 318 20.53 0.67 -10.08
C ASP A 318 20.18 -0.48 -9.12
N ILE A 319 19.32 -1.41 -9.56
CA ILE A 319 18.81 -2.52 -8.72
C ILE A 319 19.94 -3.33 -8.11
N ARG A 320 20.96 -3.67 -8.91
CA ARG A 320 22.10 -4.48 -8.45
C ARG A 320 22.85 -3.77 -7.33
N MET A 321 23.16 -2.49 -7.53
CA MET A 321 23.86 -1.67 -6.54
C MET A 321 23.03 -1.51 -5.25
N LEU A 322 21.71 -1.29 -5.37
CA LEU A 322 20.83 -1.14 -4.21
C LEU A 322 20.76 -2.43 -3.37
N LYS A 323 20.75 -3.60 -4.02
CA LYS A 323 20.81 -4.90 -3.35
C LYS A 323 22.16 -5.13 -2.68
N GLU A 324 23.27 -4.80 -3.35
CA GLU A 324 24.62 -4.93 -2.80
C GLU A 324 24.86 -4.01 -1.58
N LYS A 325 24.22 -2.84 -1.55
CA LYS A 325 24.27 -1.90 -0.42
C LYS A 325 23.34 -2.26 0.75
N ASN A 326 22.61 -3.38 0.69
CA ASN A 326 21.62 -3.79 1.70
C ASN A 326 20.56 -2.70 1.99
N ASN A 327 20.13 -1.96 0.96
CA ASN A 327 19.10 -0.93 1.12
C ASN A 327 17.69 -1.51 1.32
N TYR A 328 17.50 -2.80 1.08
CA TYR A 328 16.23 -3.49 1.27
C TYR A 328 16.25 -4.35 2.53
N LEU A 329 15.11 -4.42 3.20
CA LEU A 329 14.88 -5.26 4.37
C LEU A 329 14.88 -6.74 3.97
N GLN A 330 15.50 -7.57 4.79
CA GLN A 330 15.47 -9.02 4.61
C GLN A 330 14.13 -9.60 5.06
N GLN A 331 13.75 -10.76 4.52
CA GLN A 331 12.46 -11.40 4.86
C GLN A 331 12.33 -11.67 6.37
N SER A 332 13.42 -12.06 7.04
CA SER A 332 13.45 -12.27 8.49
C SER A 332 13.21 -11.01 9.32
N GLU A 333 13.46 -9.82 8.76
CA GLU A 333 13.10 -8.55 9.38
C GLU A 333 11.61 -8.23 9.16
N LEU A 334 11.07 -8.57 7.98
CA LEU A 334 9.68 -8.28 7.62
C LEU A 334 8.65 -9.15 8.37
N ASP A 335 9.03 -10.38 8.69
CA ASP A 335 8.17 -11.33 9.40
C ASP A 335 8.07 -11.04 10.91
N GLN A 336 8.76 -10.02 11.41
CA GLN A 336 8.62 -9.55 12.78
C GLN A 336 7.31 -8.77 12.92
N ASP A 337 6.41 -9.22 13.81
CA ASP A 337 5.11 -8.58 14.08
C ASP A 337 5.25 -7.06 14.37
N ASP A 338 6.39 -6.64 14.91
CA ASP A 338 6.73 -5.26 15.23
C ASP A 338 6.93 -4.35 14.01
N ASN A 339 6.96 -4.86 12.78
CA ASN A 339 7.13 -4.02 11.58
C ASN A 339 5.83 -3.74 10.84
N TYR A 340 4.74 -4.45 11.15
CA TYR A 340 3.49 -4.31 10.39
C TYR A 340 2.86 -2.93 10.50
N PHE A 341 2.92 -2.29 11.67
CA PHE A 341 2.34 -0.96 11.85
C PHE A 341 3.04 0.16 11.06
N LEU A 342 4.24 -0.11 10.51
CA LEU A 342 5.01 0.85 9.70
C LEU A 342 4.56 0.89 8.23
N ALA A 343 3.64 0.01 7.83
CA ALA A 343 3.18 -0.12 6.46
C ALA A 343 2.18 0.99 6.05
N PRO A 344 2.22 1.45 4.80
CA PRO A 344 1.20 2.32 4.23
C PRO A 344 -0.20 1.71 4.24
N ALA A 345 -1.21 2.58 4.29
CA ALA A 345 -2.62 2.19 4.17
C ALA A 345 -3.10 2.00 2.72
N VAL A 346 -2.24 2.20 1.72
CA VAL A 346 -2.62 2.17 0.30
C VAL A 346 -1.61 1.43 -0.56
N VAL A 347 -2.09 0.82 -1.65
CA VAL A 347 -1.29 0.11 -2.66
C VAL A 347 -1.63 0.59 -4.07
N TYR A 348 -0.70 0.44 -5.00
CA TYR A 348 -0.88 0.82 -6.41
C TYR A 348 -1.46 -0.33 -7.22
N GLY A 349 -2.43 -0.05 -8.08
CA GLY A 349 -3.04 -1.08 -8.91
C GLY A 349 -3.90 -0.55 -10.05
N PHE A 350 -4.58 -1.48 -10.70
CA PHE A 350 -5.48 -1.26 -11.84
C PHE A 350 -6.87 -1.82 -11.54
N SER A 351 -7.90 -1.00 -11.73
CA SER A 351 -9.30 -1.44 -11.65
C SER A 351 -9.76 -1.94 -13.02
N PHE A 352 -10.19 -3.20 -13.12
CA PHE A 352 -10.76 -3.73 -14.36
C PHE A 352 -12.14 -3.14 -14.68
N THR A 353 -12.89 -2.73 -13.66
CA THR A 353 -14.21 -2.11 -13.82
C THR A 353 -14.09 -0.70 -14.41
N LEU A 354 -13.19 0.13 -13.86
CA LEU A 354 -12.97 1.50 -14.33
C LEU A 354 -12.02 1.57 -15.52
N LYS A 355 -11.18 0.55 -15.71
CA LYS A 355 -10.06 0.52 -16.65
C LYS A 355 -9.05 1.66 -16.38
N GLU A 356 -8.85 1.97 -15.11
CA GLU A 356 -7.96 3.05 -14.65
C GLU A 356 -6.96 2.54 -13.62
N TRP A 357 -5.78 3.19 -13.61
CA TRP A 357 -4.76 3.02 -12.60
C TRP A 357 -4.99 3.97 -11.43
N GLY A 358 -4.72 3.52 -10.21
CA GLY A 358 -4.81 4.37 -9.01
C GLY A 358 -4.29 3.71 -7.76
N LEU A 359 -4.55 4.35 -6.62
CA LEU A 359 -4.29 3.78 -5.30
C LEU A 359 -5.56 3.19 -4.69
N PHE A 360 -5.40 2.11 -3.94
CA PHE A 360 -6.47 1.35 -3.30
C PHE A 360 -6.19 1.22 -1.82
N GLU A 361 -7.24 1.30 -0.99
CA GLU A 361 -7.10 1.14 0.45
C GLU A 361 -6.85 -0.33 0.81
N VAL A 362 -5.81 -0.59 1.58
CA VAL A 362 -5.38 -1.96 1.91
C VAL A 362 -6.48 -2.75 2.61
N SER A 363 -7.21 -2.11 3.52
CA SER A 363 -8.25 -2.76 4.33
C SER A 363 -9.50 -3.21 3.56
N LYS A 364 -9.60 -2.85 2.27
CA LYS A 364 -10.82 -3.04 1.45
C LYS A 364 -10.67 -4.17 0.41
N PHE A 365 -9.58 -4.93 0.49
CA PHE A 365 -9.37 -6.10 -0.34
C PHE A 365 -9.89 -7.37 0.33
N SER A 366 -10.43 -8.28 -0.48
CA SER A 366 -10.80 -9.63 -0.09
C SER A 366 -10.32 -10.63 -1.14
N ASP A 367 -10.15 -11.89 -0.76
CA ASP A 367 -9.82 -12.94 -1.72
C ASP A 367 -10.97 -13.12 -2.74
N ILE A 368 -10.62 -13.50 -3.96
CA ILE A 368 -11.60 -13.77 -5.02
C ILE A 368 -12.22 -15.15 -4.82
N ILE A 369 -13.55 -15.20 -4.79
CA ILE A 369 -14.30 -16.43 -4.95
C ILE A 369 -14.51 -16.64 -6.46
N PHE A 370 -13.78 -17.60 -7.03
CA PHE A 370 -13.92 -18.00 -8.44
C PHE A 370 -15.01 -19.06 -8.61
N ASP A 371 -15.72 -19.01 -9.74
CA ASP A 371 -16.73 -20.01 -10.10
C ASP A 371 -16.04 -21.20 -10.82
N SER A 372 -15.80 -22.30 -10.10
CA SER A 372 -15.14 -23.50 -10.66
C SER A 372 -15.95 -24.15 -11.77
N ASP A 373 -17.27 -23.97 -11.75
CA ASP A 373 -18.21 -24.62 -12.66
C ASP A 373 -18.63 -23.65 -13.79
N ALA A 374 -17.88 -22.56 -13.98
CA ALA A 374 -18.25 -21.51 -14.92
C ALA A 374 -18.40 -22.00 -16.37
N LEU A 375 -17.62 -23.01 -16.79
CA LEU A 375 -17.73 -23.63 -18.12
C LEU A 375 -18.99 -24.50 -18.27
N ASP A 376 -19.50 -25.06 -17.17
CA ASP A 376 -20.74 -25.85 -17.18
C ASP A 376 -21.95 -24.96 -17.45
N HIS A 377 -21.87 -23.68 -17.13
CA HIS A 377 -22.95 -22.73 -17.41
C HIS A 377 -23.15 -22.45 -18.89
N ILE A 378 -22.10 -22.60 -19.71
CA ILE A 378 -22.20 -22.40 -21.16
C ILE A 378 -23.01 -23.55 -21.77
N VAL A 379 -23.99 -23.21 -22.60
CA VAL A 379 -24.73 -24.19 -23.41
C VAL A 379 -24.08 -24.29 -24.78
N MET A 380 -23.30 -25.35 -25.00
CA MET A 380 -22.67 -25.67 -26.28
C MET A 380 -22.35 -27.17 -26.36
N PRO A 381 -22.17 -27.72 -27.58
CA PRO A 381 -21.82 -29.14 -27.74
C PRO A 381 -20.56 -29.54 -26.96
N GLN A 382 -20.60 -30.71 -26.31
CA GLN A 382 -19.53 -31.16 -25.41
C GLN A 382 -18.15 -31.24 -26.10
N TYR A 383 -18.09 -31.66 -27.36
CA TYR A 383 -16.82 -31.73 -28.09
C TYR A 383 -16.15 -30.34 -28.24
N LYS A 384 -16.93 -29.26 -28.38
CA LYS A 384 -16.38 -27.89 -28.41
C LYS A 384 -15.87 -27.46 -27.04
N LYS A 385 -16.55 -27.84 -25.95
CA LYS A 385 -16.09 -27.58 -24.58
C LYS A 385 -14.77 -28.28 -24.30
N ASN A 386 -14.69 -29.58 -24.60
CA ASN A 386 -13.47 -30.37 -24.39
C ASN A 386 -12.29 -29.79 -25.18
N MET A 387 -12.52 -29.34 -26.42
CA MET A 387 -11.47 -28.69 -27.22
C MET A 387 -11.05 -27.34 -26.64
N LEU A 388 -12.01 -26.51 -26.20
CA LEU A 388 -11.75 -25.23 -25.54
C LEU A 388 -10.90 -25.46 -24.28
N GLU A 389 -11.32 -26.37 -23.41
CA GLU A 389 -10.61 -26.75 -22.17
C GLU A 389 -9.19 -27.23 -22.44
N GLY A 390 -9.00 -28.14 -23.41
CA GLY A 390 -7.69 -28.67 -23.76
C GLY A 390 -6.75 -27.61 -24.34
N LEU A 391 -7.26 -26.60 -25.04
CA LEU A 391 -6.44 -25.49 -25.56
C LEU A 391 -6.04 -24.51 -24.45
N VAL A 392 -6.91 -24.28 -23.47
CA VAL A 392 -6.63 -23.29 -22.40
C VAL A 392 -5.93 -23.89 -21.18
N SER A 393 -5.94 -25.21 -20.99
CA SER A 393 -5.42 -25.87 -19.79
C SER A 393 -3.95 -25.59 -19.52
N GLN A 394 -3.15 -25.33 -20.57
CA GLN A 394 -1.73 -24.98 -20.45
C GLN A 394 -1.47 -23.63 -19.76
N TYR A 395 -2.47 -22.75 -19.67
CA TYR A 395 -2.35 -21.45 -19.02
C TYR A 395 -2.72 -21.48 -17.53
N ARG A 396 -3.10 -22.66 -17.00
CA ARG A 396 -3.39 -22.83 -15.57
C ARG A 396 -2.10 -22.70 -14.75
N ASP A 397 -2.19 -22.08 -13.58
CA ASP A 397 -1.03 -21.90 -12.72
C ASP A 397 -0.50 -23.27 -12.19
N PRO A 398 0.79 -23.61 -12.44
CA PRO A 398 1.40 -24.84 -11.94
C PRO A 398 1.37 -24.99 -10.41
N ALA A 399 1.33 -23.87 -9.67
CA ALA A 399 1.27 -23.89 -8.21
C ALA A 399 -0.08 -24.45 -7.67
N GLN A 400 -1.11 -24.54 -8.51
CA GLN A 400 -2.42 -25.12 -8.16
C GLN A 400 -2.62 -26.56 -8.67
N THR A 401 -1.65 -27.14 -9.38
CA THR A 401 -1.66 -28.55 -9.79
C THR A 401 -0.91 -29.41 -8.77
N THR A 402 -1.64 -29.96 -7.80
CA THR A 402 -1.14 -31.10 -7.02
C THR A 402 -1.01 -32.30 -7.96
N ASN A 403 0.21 -32.81 -8.14
CA ASN A 403 0.58 -34.04 -8.88
C ASN A 403 0.96 -33.90 -10.37
N CYS A 404 1.95 -33.07 -10.69
CA CYS A 404 2.81 -33.30 -11.85
C CYS A 404 4.27 -33.27 -11.37
N ASN A 405 4.99 -34.38 -11.56
CA ASN A 405 6.39 -34.50 -11.17
C ASN A 405 7.25 -33.41 -11.85
N GLY A 406 7.92 -32.60 -11.02
CA GLY A 406 9.16 -31.90 -11.30
C GLY A 406 9.17 -30.95 -12.51
N LEU A 407 9.03 -29.65 -12.26
CA LEU A 407 9.97 -28.60 -12.69
C LEU A 407 9.48 -27.22 -12.21
N VAL A 408 10.43 -26.41 -11.77
CA VAL A 408 10.24 -25.11 -11.12
C VAL A 408 10.30 -24.01 -12.19
N ASN A 409 9.36 -23.05 -12.11
CA ASN A 409 9.25 -21.77 -12.85
C ASN A 409 8.66 -21.76 -14.28
N GLY A 410 7.57 -21.01 -14.45
CA GLY A 410 7.14 -20.43 -15.73
C GLY A 410 6.02 -21.18 -16.47
N LEU A 411 5.27 -20.44 -17.32
CA LEU A 411 4.40 -21.03 -18.34
C LEU A 411 5.17 -22.16 -19.04
N HIS A 412 4.64 -23.38 -19.04
CA HIS A 412 5.19 -24.44 -19.89
C HIS A 412 4.90 -24.07 -21.35
N LEU A 413 5.85 -23.38 -21.98
CA LEU A 413 5.97 -23.40 -23.43
C LEU A 413 6.23 -24.86 -23.82
N PRO A 414 5.57 -25.41 -24.86
CA PRO A 414 5.86 -26.77 -25.30
C PRO A 414 7.36 -26.92 -25.60
N GLU A 415 7.98 -27.99 -25.08
CA GLU A 415 9.43 -28.27 -25.18
C GLU A 415 9.96 -28.29 -26.63
N LYS A 416 9.07 -28.32 -27.63
CA LYS A 416 9.35 -28.07 -29.05
C LYS A 416 8.22 -27.23 -29.65
N SER A 417 8.51 -25.99 -30.05
CA SER A 417 7.59 -25.21 -30.88
C SER A 417 7.46 -25.88 -32.24
N LEU A 418 6.22 -26.01 -32.73
CA LEU A 418 5.96 -26.47 -34.11
C LEU A 418 6.39 -25.41 -35.14
N ASP A 419 6.49 -24.15 -34.71
CA ASP A 419 6.98 -23.06 -35.55
C ASP A 419 8.53 -23.05 -35.55
N PRO A 420 9.18 -22.95 -36.73
CA PRO A 420 10.63 -22.77 -36.83
C PRO A 420 11.13 -21.47 -36.21
N ILE A 421 10.24 -20.50 -35.96
CA ILE A 421 10.55 -19.23 -35.30
C ILE A 421 10.17 -19.33 -33.83
N ALA A 422 11.14 -19.14 -32.94
CA ALA A 422 10.89 -19.08 -31.50
C ALA A 422 9.82 -18.02 -31.17
N ASN A 423 8.96 -18.31 -30.19
CA ASN A 423 7.90 -17.43 -29.68
C ASN A 423 6.70 -17.16 -30.59
N LYS A 424 6.65 -17.75 -31.78
CA LYS A 424 5.53 -17.60 -32.72
C LYS A 424 4.51 -18.73 -32.55
N GLY A 425 3.21 -18.39 -32.58
CA GLY A 425 2.12 -19.38 -32.56
C GLY A 425 1.83 -20.04 -31.20
N ASN A 426 2.38 -19.52 -30.09
CA ASN A 426 2.19 -20.07 -28.74
C ASN A 426 0.99 -19.47 -27.98
N GLY A 427 0.28 -18.51 -28.57
CA GLY A 427 -0.96 -17.95 -28.04
C GLY A 427 -2.21 -18.74 -28.46
N CYS A 428 -3.30 -18.58 -27.73
CA CYS A 428 -4.60 -19.15 -28.07
C CYS A 428 -5.60 -18.04 -28.39
N ILE A 429 -5.94 -17.92 -29.68
CA ILE A 429 -6.90 -16.95 -30.21
C ILE A 429 -8.20 -17.68 -30.57
N PHE A 430 -9.28 -17.25 -29.94
CA PHE A 430 -10.63 -17.77 -30.14
C PHE A 430 -11.50 -16.71 -30.83
N LEU A 431 -12.17 -17.07 -31.93
CA LEU A 431 -13.15 -16.21 -32.57
C LEU A 431 -14.58 -16.70 -32.27
N CYS A 432 -15.32 -15.92 -31.48
CA CYS A 432 -16.71 -16.16 -31.14
C CYS A 432 -17.64 -15.33 -32.05
N TYR A 433 -18.51 -15.99 -32.81
CA TYR A 433 -19.40 -15.28 -33.74
C TYR A 433 -20.82 -15.86 -33.74
N GLY A 434 -21.79 -14.98 -33.99
CA GLY A 434 -23.21 -15.32 -34.04
C GLY A 434 -24.11 -14.20 -33.51
N PRO A 435 -25.44 -14.41 -33.46
CA PRO A 435 -26.40 -13.38 -33.02
C PRO A 435 -26.11 -12.84 -31.60
N PRO A 436 -26.59 -11.63 -31.25
CA PRO A 436 -26.45 -11.10 -29.91
C PRO A 436 -27.19 -11.97 -28.87
N GLY A 437 -26.65 -12.02 -27.65
CA GLY A 437 -27.31 -12.71 -26.52
C GLY A 437 -27.16 -14.24 -26.50
N THR A 438 -26.28 -14.82 -27.32
CA THR A 438 -26.04 -16.29 -27.40
C THR A 438 -24.89 -16.82 -26.54
N GLY A 439 -24.23 -15.97 -25.74
CA GLY A 439 -23.20 -16.39 -24.78
C GLY A 439 -21.74 -16.19 -25.21
N LYS A 440 -21.45 -15.45 -26.29
CA LYS A 440 -20.08 -15.17 -26.75
C LYS A 440 -19.16 -14.58 -25.67
N THR A 441 -19.55 -13.46 -25.09
CA THR A 441 -18.84 -12.78 -23.98
C THR A 441 -18.77 -13.68 -22.73
N LEU A 442 -19.83 -14.45 -22.46
CA LEU A 442 -19.91 -15.36 -21.33
C LEU A 442 -18.84 -16.46 -21.43
N THR A 443 -18.54 -16.96 -22.63
CA THR A 443 -17.50 -17.98 -22.82
C THR A 443 -16.12 -17.50 -22.36
N ALA A 444 -15.74 -16.27 -22.73
CA ALA A 444 -14.47 -15.70 -22.27
C ALA A 444 -14.44 -15.50 -20.75
N GLN A 445 -15.56 -15.03 -20.17
CA GLN A 445 -15.72 -14.88 -18.72
C GLN A 445 -15.58 -16.23 -18.00
N SER A 446 -16.26 -17.25 -18.48
CA SER A 446 -16.20 -18.60 -17.91
C SER A 446 -14.81 -19.21 -18.00
N VAL A 447 -14.08 -18.97 -19.09
CA VAL A 447 -12.69 -19.41 -19.23
C VAL A 447 -11.77 -18.70 -18.24
N ALA A 448 -11.92 -17.38 -18.06
CA ALA A 448 -11.13 -16.65 -17.07
C ALA A 448 -11.40 -17.12 -15.64
N GLU A 449 -12.68 -17.36 -15.29
CA GLU A 449 -13.07 -17.92 -13.99
C GLU A 449 -12.52 -19.35 -13.79
N TYR A 450 -12.63 -20.22 -14.80
CA TYR A 450 -12.07 -21.57 -14.77
C TYR A 450 -10.54 -21.59 -14.58
N LEU A 451 -9.83 -20.69 -15.25
CA LEU A 451 -8.38 -20.54 -15.12
C LEU A 451 -7.96 -19.79 -13.85
N LYS A 452 -8.91 -19.12 -13.18
CA LYS A 452 -8.67 -18.17 -12.08
C LYS A 452 -7.73 -17.03 -12.45
N LEU A 453 -7.85 -16.54 -13.68
CA LEU A 453 -7.03 -15.48 -14.24
C LEU A 453 -7.85 -14.19 -14.41
N PRO A 454 -7.21 -13.01 -14.44
CA PRO A 454 -7.90 -11.77 -14.72
C PRO A 454 -8.53 -11.78 -16.11
N LEU A 455 -9.75 -11.25 -16.23
CA LEU A 455 -10.38 -10.95 -17.52
C LEU A 455 -10.23 -9.47 -17.84
N TRP A 456 -9.49 -9.14 -18.90
CA TRP A 456 -9.42 -7.79 -19.44
C TRP A 456 -10.33 -7.64 -20.65
N ILE A 457 -11.49 -7.02 -20.45
CA ILE A 457 -12.42 -6.69 -21.53
C ILE A 457 -11.95 -5.39 -22.17
N LEU A 458 -11.71 -5.41 -23.47
CA LEU A 458 -11.29 -4.28 -24.28
C LEU A 458 -12.35 -3.91 -25.30
N THR A 459 -12.51 -2.62 -25.53
CA THR A 459 -13.39 -2.07 -26.58
C THR A 459 -12.57 -1.26 -27.59
N VAL A 460 -13.12 -1.03 -28.79
CA VAL A 460 -12.48 -0.20 -29.83
C VAL A 460 -12.08 1.18 -29.30
N ARG A 461 -12.87 1.74 -28.36
CA ARG A 461 -12.60 3.04 -27.76
C ARG A 461 -11.28 3.08 -26.98
N GLU A 462 -10.93 2.00 -26.30
CA GLU A 462 -9.70 1.93 -25.48
C GLU A 462 -8.45 1.77 -26.34
N LEU A 463 -8.58 1.14 -27.50
CA LEU A 463 -7.47 0.97 -28.43
C LEU A 463 -7.19 2.23 -29.25
N GLY A 464 -8.19 3.10 -29.41
CA GLY A 464 -8.06 4.36 -30.16
C GLY A 464 -8.51 4.24 -31.61
N SER A 465 -8.61 5.40 -32.26
CA SER A 465 -9.23 5.57 -33.59
C SER A 465 -8.23 5.91 -34.69
N THR A 466 -6.93 5.88 -34.41
CA THR A 466 -5.86 6.04 -35.43
C THR A 466 -4.90 4.85 -35.38
N PRO A 467 -4.24 4.50 -36.49
CA PRO A 467 -3.26 3.40 -36.52
C PRO A 467 -2.17 3.53 -35.44
N GLU A 468 -1.66 4.74 -35.22
CA GLU A 468 -0.58 5.01 -34.25
C GLU A 468 -1.07 4.85 -32.81
N SER A 469 -2.29 5.33 -32.52
CA SER A 469 -2.89 5.16 -31.19
C SER A 469 -3.19 3.68 -30.90
N LEU A 470 -3.73 2.95 -31.88
CA LEU A 470 -3.99 1.51 -31.82
C LEU A 470 -2.72 0.72 -31.54
N GLU A 471 -1.67 0.94 -32.33
CA GLU A 471 -0.41 0.21 -32.15
C GLU A 471 0.17 0.45 -30.74
N ARG A 472 0.23 1.71 -30.32
CA ARG A 472 0.79 2.08 -29.02
C ARG A 472 0.01 1.47 -27.86
N GLU A 473 -1.31 1.60 -27.85
CA GLU A 473 -2.12 1.11 -26.74
C GLU A 473 -2.23 -0.42 -26.74
N LEU A 474 -2.35 -1.05 -27.92
CA LEU A 474 -2.42 -2.50 -28.00
C LEU A 474 -1.11 -3.16 -27.54
N VAL A 475 0.07 -2.63 -27.91
CA VAL A 475 1.35 -3.13 -27.42
C VAL A 475 1.43 -3.08 -25.89
N LYS A 476 1.03 -1.96 -25.28
CA LYS A 476 1.02 -1.82 -23.81
C LYS A 476 0.08 -2.83 -23.16
N VAL A 477 -1.14 -2.94 -23.67
CA VAL A 477 -2.15 -3.84 -23.12
C VAL A 477 -1.72 -5.31 -23.25
N LEU A 478 -1.15 -5.71 -24.39
CA LEU A 478 -0.63 -7.07 -24.58
C LEU A 478 0.52 -7.37 -23.61
N ASP A 479 1.45 -6.43 -23.41
CA ASP A 479 2.59 -6.61 -22.48
C ASP A 479 2.15 -6.75 -21.02
N ILE A 480 1.21 -5.91 -20.59
CA ILE A 480 0.62 -5.99 -19.24
C ILE A 480 -0.19 -7.27 -19.07
N ALA A 481 -1.04 -7.60 -20.05
CA ALA A 481 -1.84 -8.82 -20.00
C ALA A 481 -0.95 -10.07 -19.98
N TYR A 482 0.18 -10.07 -20.68
CA TYR A 482 1.18 -11.14 -20.59
C TYR A 482 1.76 -11.23 -19.17
N THR A 483 2.15 -10.10 -18.59
CA THR A 483 2.68 -10.01 -17.22
C THR A 483 1.68 -10.51 -16.17
N TRP A 484 0.39 -10.24 -16.37
CA TRP A 484 -0.70 -10.66 -15.48
C TRP A 484 -1.26 -12.05 -15.81
N LYS A 485 -0.80 -12.67 -16.90
CA LYS A 485 -1.43 -13.86 -17.50
C LYS A 485 -2.94 -13.66 -17.71
N ALA A 486 -3.37 -12.45 -18.03
CA ALA A 486 -4.78 -12.12 -18.18
C ALA A 486 -5.37 -12.72 -19.46
N VAL A 487 -6.63 -13.15 -19.38
CA VAL A 487 -7.44 -13.45 -20.56
C VAL A 487 -7.93 -12.13 -21.13
N ILE A 488 -7.63 -11.87 -22.40
CA ILE A 488 -8.13 -10.68 -23.09
C ILE A 488 -9.43 -11.02 -23.81
N LEU A 489 -10.44 -10.16 -23.67
CA LEU A 489 -11.65 -10.20 -24.45
C LEU A 489 -11.78 -8.90 -25.25
N LEU A 490 -11.68 -8.99 -26.57
CA LEU A 490 -12.04 -7.90 -27.47
C LEU A 490 -13.50 -8.06 -27.88
N ASP A 491 -14.35 -7.27 -27.25
CA ASP A 491 -15.78 -7.27 -27.52
C ASP A 491 -16.09 -6.43 -28.76
N GLU A 492 -17.00 -6.92 -29.61
CA GLU A 492 -17.39 -6.26 -30.86
C GLU A 492 -16.21 -5.89 -31.77
N ALA A 493 -15.31 -6.85 -32.00
CA ALA A 493 -14.11 -6.67 -32.83
C ALA A 493 -14.39 -6.64 -34.35
N ASP A 494 -15.62 -6.34 -34.79
CA ASP A 494 -16.04 -6.40 -36.20
C ASP A 494 -15.21 -5.48 -37.11
N ILE A 495 -14.81 -4.30 -36.62
CA ILE A 495 -13.94 -3.36 -37.32
C ILE A 495 -12.60 -4.03 -37.72
N TYR A 496 -12.06 -4.91 -36.88
CA TYR A 496 -10.77 -5.57 -37.08
C TYR A 496 -10.87 -6.92 -37.81
N LEU A 497 -12.07 -7.49 -37.94
CA LEU A 497 -12.30 -8.85 -38.46
C LEU A 497 -12.86 -8.87 -39.90
N GLU A 498 -13.51 -7.80 -40.35
CA GLU A 498 -14.11 -7.72 -41.69
C GLU A 498 -13.04 -7.71 -42.79
N LYS A 499 -13.40 -8.22 -43.97
CA LYS A 499 -12.54 -8.14 -45.16
C LYS A 499 -12.12 -6.70 -45.44
N ARG A 500 -10.86 -6.56 -45.85
CA ARG A 500 -10.31 -5.30 -46.33
C ARG A 500 -11.13 -4.79 -47.52
N ASP A 501 -11.58 -3.54 -47.43
CA ASP A 501 -12.26 -2.84 -48.52
C ASP A 501 -11.24 -1.99 -49.29
N THR A 502 -11.40 -1.79 -50.59
CA THR A 502 -10.48 -0.98 -51.41
C THR A 502 -10.57 0.51 -51.08
N ILE A 503 -11.64 0.93 -50.41
CA ILE A 503 -11.95 2.34 -50.12
C ILE A 503 -11.34 2.80 -48.78
N ASP A 504 -11.32 1.94 -47.75
CA ASP A 504 -10.93 2.33 -46.39
C ASP A 504 -9.48 1.92 -46.05
N LEU A 505 -8.54 2.76 -46.50
CA LEU A 505 -7.10 2.57 -46.25
C LEU A 505 -6.78 2.57 -44.74
N ILE A 506 -7.40 3.44 -43.95
CA ILE A 506 -7.10 3.59 -42.52
C ILE A 506 -7.49 2.32 -41.78
N ARG A 507 -8.69 1.81 -42.03
CA ARG A 507 -9.15 0.55 -41.46
C ARG A 507 -8.27 -0.62 -41.87
N ASN A 508 -7.88 -0.71 -43.14
CA ASN A 508 -7.01 -1.78 -43.61
C ASN A 508 -5.64 -1.77 -42.91
N THR A 509 -5.08 -0.59 -42.67
CA THR A 509 -3.86 -0.42 -41.88
C THR A 509 -4.07 -0.87 -40.45
N MET A 510 -5.19 -0.49 -39.81
CA MET A 510 -5.52 -0.95 -38.46
C MET A 510 -5.65 -2.46 -38.36
N VAL A 511 -6.35 -3.10 -39.31
CA VAL A 511 -6.47 -4.57 -39.39
C VAL A 511 -5.08 -5.20 -39.54
N GLY A 512 -4.21 -4.63 -40.38
CA GLY A 512 -2.83 -5.11 -40.56
C GLY A 512 -1.99 -5.02 -39.28
N ILE A 513 -2.04 -3.90 -38.57
CA ILE A 513 -1.35 -3.70 -37.28
C ILE A 513 -1.88 -4.70 -36.25
N PHE A 514 -3.20 -4.80 -36.13
CA PHE A 514 -3.87 -5.68 -35.18
C PHE A 514 -3.42 -7.13 -35.36
N LEU A 515 -3.48 -7.67 -36.59
CA LEU A 515 -3.07 -9.05 -36.87
C LEU A 515 -1.59 -9.31 -36.62
N ARG A 516 -0.71 -8.35 -36.96
CA ARG A 516 0.73 -8.46 -36.70
C ARG A 516 1.01 -8.56 -35.21
N LEU A 517 0.33 -7.77 -34.37
CA LEU A 517 0.55 -7.78 -32.93
C LEU A 517 -0.01 -9.04 -32.26
N LEU A 518 -1.14 -9.58 -32.75
CA LEU A 518 -1.69 -10.82 -32.22
C LEU A 518 -0.84 -12.06 -32.54
N GLU A 519 -0.09 -12.07 -33.65
CA GLU A 519 0.72 -13.22 -34.09
C GLU A 519 1.82 -13.63 -33.10
N TYR A 520 2.33 -12.66 -32.33
CA TYR A 520 3.41 -12.87 -31.36
C TYR A 520 2.92 -12.92 -29.92
N TYR A 521 1.62 -12.72 -29.68
CA TYR A 521 1.09 -12.76 -28.33
C TYR A 521 1.00 -14.20 -27.82
N GLN A 522 1.47 -14.44 -26.60
CA GLN A 522 1.58 -15.78 -26.01
C GLN A 522 0.53 -16.06 -24.93
N GLY A 523 -0.56 -15.30 -24.89
CA GLY A 523 -1.67 -15.49 -23.95
C GLY A 523 -2.96 -15.94 -24.61
N VAL A 524 -4.07 -15.78 -23.88
CA VAL A 524 -5.42 -16.15 -24.34
C VAL A 524 -6.18 -14.92 -24.78
N ILE A 525 -6.69 -14.93 -26.01
CA ILE A 525 -7.51 -13.85 -26.58
C ILE A 525 -8.83 -14.41 -27.07
N PHE A 526 -9.93 -13.79 -26.65
CA PHE A 526 -11.25 -13.96 -27.23
C PHE A 526 -11.61 -12.74 -28.07
N LEU A 527 -11.93 -12.98 -29.34
CA LEU A 527 -12.50 -11.99 -30.24
C LEU A 527 -13.98 -12.30 -30.37
N THR A 528 -14.86 -11.31 -30.23
CA THR A 528 -16.30 -11.52 -30.46
C THR A 528 -16.82 -10.64 -31.58
N THR A 529 -17.78 -11.17 -32.34
CA THR A 529 -18.51 -10.41 -33.35
C THR A 529 -19.97 -10.83 -33.41
N ASN A 530 -20.85 -9.86 -33.58
CA ASN A 530 -22.28 -10.09 -33.80
C ASN A 530 -22.61 -10.30 -35.28
N ARG A 531 -21.67 -9.99 -36.17
CA ARG A 531 -21.91 -10.04 -37.62
C ARG A 531 -21.36 -11.34 -38.19
N VAL A 532 -22.20 -12.06 -38.93
CA VAL A 532 -21.80 -13.23 -39.72
C VAL A 532 -21.31 -12.71 -41.07
N ILE A 533 -20.08 -12.22 -41.12
CA ILE A 533 -19.47 -11.62 -42.33
C ILE A 533 -18.44 -12.56 -42.91
N SER A 534 -18.06 -12.35 -44.18
CA SER A 534 -16.81 -12.85 -44.72
C SER A 534 -15.63 -12.24 -43.94
N PHE A 535 -14.98 -13.06 -43.12
CA PHE A 535 -13.76 -12.68 -42.43
C PHE A 535 -12.61 -12.49 -43.42
N ASP A 536 -11.65 -11.64 -43.05
CA ASP A 536 -10.38 -11.55 -43.77
C ASP A 536 -9.59 -12.86 -43.62
N ASP A 537 -9.08 -13.41 -44.72
CA ASP A 537 -8.40 -14.71 -44.70
C ASP A 537 -7.14 -14.71 -43.82
N ALA A 538 -6.50 -13.54 -43.62
CA ALA A 538 -5.36 -13.39 -42.74
C ALA A 538 -5.74 -13.36 -41.25
N VAL A 539 -6.98 -13.00 -40.92
CA VAL A 539 -7.55 -13.20 -39.58
C VAL A 539 -7.74 -14.70 -39.36
N CYS A 540 -8.36 -15.38 -40.32
CA CYS A 540 -8.70 -16.80 -40.19
C CYS A 540 -7.47 -17.69 -39.97
N SER A 541 -6.34 -17.35 -40.58
CA SER A 541 -5.09 -18.11 -40.43
C SER A 541 -4.42 -17.97 -39.06
N ARG A 542 -4.83 -16.99 -38.24
CA ARG A 542 -4.28 -16.75 -36.88
C ARG A 542 -5.19 -17.24 -35.75
N VAL A 543 -6.44 -17.63 -36.06
CA VAL A 543 -7.41 -18.13 -35.08
C VAL A 543 -7.21 -19.62 -34.87
N ASN A 544 -7.01 -20.05 -33.62
CA ASN A 544 -6.86 -21.46 -33.28
C ASN A 544 -8.21 -22.21 -33.30
N MET A 545 -9.29 -21.53 -32.89
CA MET A 545 -10.62 -22.14 -32.83
C MET A 545 -11.74 -21.14 -33.11
N PHE A 546 -12.66 -21.55 -33.99
CA PHE A 546 -13.86 -20.81 -34.34
C PHE A 546 -15.06 -21.32 -33.54
N LEU A 547 -15.64 -20.46 -32.72
CA LEU A 547 -16.79 -20.75 -31.89
C LEU A 547 -18.05 -20.11 -32.50
N HIS A 548 -18.76 -20.88 -33.33
CA HIS A 548 -20.07 -20.47 -33.83
C HIS A 548 -21.17 -20.67 -32.79
N TYR A 549 -21.93 -19.60 -32.53
CA TYR A 549 -23.11 -19.58 -31.67
C TYR A 549 -24.36 -19.34 -32.53
N PRO A 550 -25.06 -20.41 -32.95
CA PRO A 550 -26.29 -20.26 -33.73
C PRO A 550 -27.41 -19.66 -32.86
N LYS A 551 -28.53 -19.32 -33.51
CA LYS A 551 -29.77 -18.99 -32.79
C LYS A 551 -30.16 -20.20 -31.93
N LEU A 552 -30.58 -19.95 -30.69
CA LEU A 552 -30.92 -21.01 -29.74
C LEU A 552 -32.17 -21.76 -30.20
N GLY A 553 -32.10 -23.09 -30.21
CA GLY A 553 -33.26 -23.95 -30.37
C GLY A 553 -34.04 -24.11 -29.06
N GLN A 554 -35.13 -24.85 -29.12
CA GLN A 554 -36.01 -25.10 -27.98
C GLN A 554 -35.27 -25.83 -26.84
N ASN A 555 -34.45 -26.83 -27.17
CA ASN A 555 -33.67 -27.60 -26.20
C ASN A 555 -32.62 -26.75 -25.49
N GLU A 556 -31.87 -25.93 -26.24
CA GLU A 556 -30.86 -25.03 -25.65
C GLU A 556 -31.52 -23.97 -24.75
N ARG A 557 -32.68 -23.42 -25.15
CA ARG A 557 -33.45 -22.50 -24.30
C ARG A 557 -33.93 -23.19 -23.02
N ARG A 558 -34.46 -24.42 -23.11
CA ARG A 558 -34.85 -25.22 -21.93
C ARG A 558 -33.68 -25.40 -20.97
N GLU A 559 -32.49 -25.71 -21.49
CA GLU A 559 -31.28 -25.85 -20.66
C GLU A 559 -30.90 -24.53 -19.97
N ILE A 560 -30.93 -23.41 -20.70
CA ILE A 560 -30.63 -22.08 -20.15
C ILE A 560 -31.64 -21.70 -19.04
N TRP A 561 -32.94 -21.88 -19.29
CA TRP A 561 -33.99 -21.67 -18.29
C TRP A 561 -33.73 -22.53 -17.05
N SER A 562 -33.47 -23.83 -17.24
CA SER A 562 -33.19 -24.77 -16.15
C SER A 562 -32.00 -24.31 -15.30
N LYS A 563 -30.89 -23.90 -15.94
CA LYS A 563 -29.71 -23.39 -15.24
C LYS A 563 -30.01 -22.13 -14.42
N PHE A 564 -30.69 -21.14 -15.00
CA PHE A 564 -31.04 -19.91 -14.26
C PHE A 564 -32.01 -20.16 -13.11
N ILE A 565 -33.05 -20.97 -13.33
CA ILE A 565 -34.05 -21.33 -12.31
C ILE A 565 -33.37 -22.08 -11.15
N LYS A 566 -32.54 -23.08 -11.45
CA LYS A 566 -31.82 -23.87 -10.44
C LYS A 566 -30.86 -22.99 -9.63
N ARG A 567 -30.06 -22.15 -10.31
CA ARG A 567 -29.08 -21.25 -9.65
C ARG A 567 -29.75 -20.22 -8.75
N ALA A 568 -30.93 -19.73 -9.12
CA ALA A 568 -31.69 -18.78 -8.32
C ALA A 568 -32.68 -19.45 -7.34
N SER A 569 -32.71 -20.79 -7.27
CA SER A 569 -33.62 -21.60 -6.45
C SER A 569 -35.08 -21.19 -6.60
N LEU A 570 -35.53 -20.98 -7.84
CA LEU A 570 -36.88 -20.51 -8.14
C LEU A 570 -37.86 -21.69 -8.28
N PRO A 571 -39.10 -21.58 -7.81
CA PRO A 571 -40.13 -22.63 -7.90
C PRO A 571 -40.79 -22.65 -9.29
N LEU A 572 -39.98 -22.70 -10.35
CA LEU A 572 -40.43 -22.63 -11.75
C LEU A 572 -39.99 -23.88 -12.52
N LYS A 573 -40.68 -24.21 -13.62
CA LYS A 573 -40.27 -25.28 -14.54
C LYS A 573 -39.82 -24.68 -15.86
N ALA A 574 -38.66 -25.12 -16.34
CA ALA A 574 -38.09 -24.62 -17.59
C ALA A 574 -38.97 -24.92 -18.82
N ASP A 575 -39.71 -26.03 -18.77
CA ASP A 575 -40.61 -26.48 -19.84
C ASP A 575 -41.72 -25.48 -20.15
N ASP A 576 -42.16 -24.72 -19.16
CA ASP A 576 -43.24 -23.73 -19.31
C ASP A 576 -42.82 -22.55 -20.21
N PHE A 577 -41.52 -22.38 -20.47
CA PHE A 577 -40.96 -21.20 -21.15
C PHE A 577 -40.07 -21.51 -22.36
N ALA A 578 -39.79 -22.79 -22.64
CA ALA A 578 -38.83 -23.19 -23.69
C ALA A 578 -39.31 -22.83 -25.11
N ASP A 579 -40.62 -22.71 -25.31
CA ASP A 579 -41.25 -22.43 -26.60
C ASP A 579 -41.10 -20.98 -27.05
N TYR A 580 -40.89 -20.06 -26.10
CA TYR A 580 -40.72 -18.65 -26.42
C TYR A 580 -39.36 -18.39 -27.07
N ASP A 581 -39.37 -17.75 -28.24
CA ASP A 581 -38.17 -17.41 -29.02
C ASP A 581 -37.37 -16.27 -28.38
N LEU A 582 -36.58 -16.64 -27.38
CA LEU A 582 -35.79 -15.76 -26.53
C LEU A 582 -34.31 -16.13 -26.57
N ASN A 583 -33.43 -15.14 -26.55
CA ASN A 583 -31.99 -15.36 -26.34
C ASN A 583 -31.64 -15.46 -24.84
N GLY A 584 -30.44 -15.92 -24.52
CA GLY A 584 -30.02 -16.12 -23.11
C GLY A 584 -30.01 -14.83 -22.29
N ARG A 585 -29.70 -13.68 -22.92
CA ARG A 585 -29.73 -12.37 -22.26
C ARG A 585 -31.16 -11.98 -21.89
N GLU A 586 -32.12 -12.23 -22.77
CA GLU A 586 -33.54 -11.96 -22.55
C GLU A 586 -34.11 -12.84 -21.45
N ILE A 587 -33.83 -14.15 -21.48
CA ILE A 587 -34.27 -15.09 -20.44
C ILE A 587 -33.84 -14.59 -19.06
N ARG A 588 -32.57 -14.20 -18.89
CA ARG A 588 -32.04 -13.65 -17.64
C ARG A 588 -32.76 -12.36 -17.22
N ASN A 589 -32.96 -11.43 -18.16
CA ASN A 589 -33.62 -10.15 -17.89
C ASN A 589 -35.10 -10.34 -17.48
N ILE A 590 -35.81 -11.26 -18.14
CA ILE A 590 -37.19 -11.63 -17.84
C ILE A 590 -37.30 -12.18 -16.42
N LEU A 591 -36.46 -13.16 -16.07
CA LEU A 591 -36.44 -13.74 -14.73
C LEU A 591 -36.16 -12.68 -13.65
N HIS A 592 -35.21 -11.79 -13.91
CA HIS A 592 -34.88 -10.70 -12.99
C HIS A 592 -36.05 -9.74 -12.81
N ALA A 593 -36.69 -9.30 -13.90
CA ALA A 593 -37.84 -8.41 -13.85
C ALA A 593 -39.04 -9.06 -13.15
N ALA A 594 -39.38 -10.31 -13.50
CA ALA A 594 -40.48 -11.04 -12.88
C ALA A 594 -40.25 -11.23 -11.37
N ARG A 595 -39.01 -11.55 -10.96
CA ARG A 595 -38.64 -11.65 -9.54
C ARG A 595 -38.79 -10.33 -8.80
N LEU A 596 -38.37 -9.21 -9.39
CA LEU A 596 -38.53 -7.87 -8.79
C LEU A 596 -40.01 -7.50 -8.64
N LEU A 597 -40.83 -7.76 -9.67
CA LEU A 597 -42.27 -7.49 -9.65
C LEU A 597 -42.99 -8.31 -8.58
N ALA A 598 -42.66 -9.60 -8.44
CA ALA A 598 -43.22 -10.47 -7.40
C ALA A 598 -42.82 -9.97 -6.00
N LYS A 599 -41.53 -9.67 -5.80
CA LYS A 599 -41.00 -9.15 -4.53
C LYS A 599 -41.66 -7.84 -4.11
N ASN A 600 -41.85 -6.90 -5.04
CA ASN A 600 -42.52 -5.62 -4.76
C ASN A 600 -44.00 -5.78 -4.37
N LYS A 601 -44.66 -6.83 -4.87
CA LYS A 601 -46.04 -7.17 -4.51
C LYS A 601 -46.15 -8.01 -3.23
N GLY A 602 -45.02 -8.37 -2.61
CA GLY A 602 -44.99 -9.27 -1.45
C GLY A 602 -45.50 -10.68 -1.75
N LYS A 603 -45.46 -11.11 -3.02
CA LYS A 603 -45.94 -12.42 -3.48
C LYS A 603 -44.78 -13.30 -3.93
N GLU A 604 -44.97 -14.60 -3.88
CA GLU A 604 -44.04 -15.55 -4.49
C GLU A 604 -44.04 -15.42 -6.02
N LEU A 605 -42.91 -15.76 -6.63
CA LEU A 605 -42.76 -15.74 -8.08
C LEU A 605 -43.52 -16.92 -8.70
N THR A 606 -44.50 -16.62 -9.55
CA THR A 606 -45.29 -17.63 -10.27
C THR A 606 -44.93 -17.66 -11.76
N ALA A 607 -45.28 -18.75 -12.45
CA ALA A 607 -45.09 -18.87 -13.89
C ALA A 607 -45.87 -17.78 -14.67
N GLU A 608 -47.06 -17.40 -14.19
CA GLU A 608 -47.87 -16.33 -14.78
C GLU A 608 -47.11 -15.00 -14.82
N ASN A 609 -46.40 -14.65 -13.74
CA ASN A 609 -45.63 -13.41 -13.70
C ASN A 609 -44.50 -13.39 -14.73
N VAL A 610 -43.91 -14.55 -15.02
CA VAL A 610 -42.87 -14.68 -16.05
C VAL A 610 -43.48 -14.53 -17.43
N VAL A 611 -44.62 -15.19 -17.68
CA VAL A 611 -45.36 -15.09 -18.95
C VAL A 611 -45.81 -13.66 -19.23
N ASP A 612 -46.29 -12.92 -18.22
CA ASP A 612 -46.68 -11.52 -18.37
C ASP A 612 -45.51 -10.65 -18.85
N VAL A 613 -44.32 -10.82 -18.26
CA VAL A 613 -43.12 -10.10 -18.69
C VAL A 613 -42.70 -10.51 -20.11
N ILE A 614 -42.83 -11.79 -20.47
CA ILE A 614 -42.56 -12.25 -21.84
C ILE A 614 -43.49 -11.56 -22.84
N LYS A 615 -44.80 -11.48 -22.55
CA LYS A 615 -45.78 -10.82 -23.41
C LYS A 615 -45.43 -9.36 -23.67
N ILE A 616 -45.09 -8.61 -22.62
CA ILE A 616 -44.67 -7.20 -22.75
C ILE A 616 -43.46 -7.05 -23.69
N ILE A 617 -42.47 -7.92 -23.59
CA ILE A 617 -41.28 -7.88 -24.46
C ILE A 617 -41.63 -8.25 -25.91
N GLN A 618 -42.54 -9.20 -26.11
CA GLN A 618 -43.00 -9.60 -27.44
C GLN A 618 -43.83 -8.51 -28.12
N GLU A 619 -44.72 -7.85 -27.39
CA GLU A 619 -45.49 -6.69 -27.85
C GLU A 619 -44.54 -5.57 -28.31
N PHE A 620 -43.57 -5.19 -27.46
CA PHE A 620 -42.55 -4.21 -27.83
C PHE A 620 -41.80 -4.59 -29.11
N ARG A 621 -41.41 -5.85 -29.28
CA ARG A 621 -40.74 -6.33 -30.51
C ARG A 621 -41.63 -6.21 -31.74
N GLN A 622 -42.91 -6.56 -31.62
CA GLN A 622 -43.87 -6.43 -32.71
C GLN A 622 -43.99 -4.97 -33.14
N GLU A 623 -44.25 -4.06 -32.19
CA GLU A 623 -44.32 -2.61 -32.45
C GLU A 623 -43.05 -2.07 -33.10
N THR A 624 -41.87 -2.46 -32.59
CA THR A 624 -40.58 -2.03 -33.14
C THR A 624 -40.36 -2.55 -34.57
N SER A 625 -40.80 -3.78 -34.85
CA SER A 625 -40.70 -4.36 -36.18
C SER A 625 -41.65 -3.70 -37.19
N GLU A 626 -42.83 -3.28 -36.75
CA GLU A 626 -43.78 -2.52 -37.56
C GLU A 626 -43.27 -1.10 -37.84
N MET A 627 -42.67 -0.45 -36.85
CA MET A 627 -42.04 0.86 -37.01
C MET A 627 -40.85 0.85 -37.98
N LYS A 628 -40.05 -0.22 -38.01
CA LYS A 628 -38.93 -0.37 -38.97
C LYS A 628 -39.35 -0.69 -40.41
N LYS A 629 -40.61 -1.11 -40.60
CA LYS A 629 -41.18 -1.39 -41.93
C LYS A 629 -41.87 -0.18 -42.55
N LYS A 630 -42.19 0.84 -41.75
CA LYS A 630 -42.61 2.17 -42.20
C LYS A 630 -41.38 3.03 -42.44
#